data_AF-A0A1Y2FMZ0-F1
#
_entry.id   AF-A0A1Y2FMZ0-F1
#
_cell.length_a   1.000
_cell.length_b   1.000
_cell.length_c   1.000
_cell.angle_alpha   90.00
_cell.angle_beta   90.00
_cell.angle_gamma   90.00
#
_symmetry.space_group_name_H-M   'P 1'
#
loop_
_entity.id
_entity.type
_entity.pdbx_description
1 polymer ?
#
loop_
_entity_poly.entity_id
_entity_poly.type
_entity_poly.pdbx_seq_one_letter_code
_entity_poly.pdbx_strand_id
1 'polypeptide(L)'
;MSASIGGPECTKLKKEYDECFNDWYTNQFLAGKSNLNECEDLFIDYKACVQKAMAEKQILPLLEQARREAPFEDGGRWKSK
;
A
#
# COMPACT_ATOMS: atom_id res chain seq x y z
N MET A 1 2.05 -11.29 10.41
CA MET A 1 1.61 -10.80 9.09
C MET A 1 0.14 -10.44 9.16
N SER A 2 -0.24 -9.32 8.54
CA SER A 2 -1.62 -8.83 8.56
C SER A 2 -2.43 -9.42 7.41
N ALA A 3 -3.72 -9.69 7.64
CA ALA A 3 -4.62 -10.17 6.61
C ALA A 3 -4.97 -9.06 5.61
N SER A 4 -5.19 -9.43 4.34
CA SER A 4 -5.63 -8.51 3.30
C SER A 4 -7.16 -8.44 3.22
N ILE A 5 -7.69 -7.27 2.82
CA ILE A 5 -9.13 -7.05 2.63
C ILE A 5 -9.73 -7.92 1.52
N GLY A 6 -8.91 -8.33 0.56
CA GLY A 6 -9.26 -9.25 -0.52
C GLY A 6 -8.95 -10.71 -0.15
N GLY A 7 -9.30 -11.13 1.05
CA GLY A 7 -9.29 -12.54 1.42
C GLY A 7 -7.91 -13.24 1.44
N PRO A 8 -7.91 -14.58 1.56
CA PRO A 8 -6.70 -15.40 1.62
C PRO A 8 -5.81 -15.29 0.38
N GLU A 9 -6.40 -15.08 -0.80
CA GLU A 9 -5.72 -14.95 -2.08
C GLU A 9 -4.83 -13.70 -2.11
N CYS A 10 -5.35 -12.53 -1.74
CA CYS A 10 -4.55 -11.32 -1.66
C CYS A 10 -3.62 -11.34 -0.43
N THR A 11 -3.93 -12.13 0.61
CA THR A 11 -3.08 -12.25 1.80
C THR A 11 -1.77 -12.98 1.49
N LYS A 12 -1.78 -13.97 0.60
CA LYS A 12 -0.55 -14.63 0.14
C LYS A 12 0.33 -13.67 -0.66
N LEU A 13 -0.24 -12.96 -1.64
CA LEU A 13 0.48 -11.95 -2.43
C LEU A 13 1.02 -10.81 -1.56
N LYS A 14 0.23 -10.37 -0.56
CA LYS A 14 0.67 -9.39 0.43
C LYS A 14 1.91 -9.86 1.17
N LYS A 15 1.93 -11.12 1.62
CA LYS A 15 3.06 -11.67 2.37
C LYS A 15 4.34 -11.62 1.56
N GLU A 16 4.30 -12.10 0.32
CA GLU A 16 5.46 -12.13 -0.58
C GLU A 16 5.98 -10.71 -0.87
N TYR A 17 5.07 -9.76 -1.13
CA TYR A 17 5.42 -8.35 -1.31
C TYR A 17 6.00 -7.71 -0.03
N ASP A 18 5.34 -7.88 1.12
CA ASP A 18 5.76 -7.28 2.39
C ASP A 18 7.14 -7.80 2.82
N GLU A 19 7.43 -9.10 2.62
CA GLU A 19 8.75 -9.68 2.91
C GLU A 19 9.85 -9.03 2.06
N CYS A 20 9.63 -8.90 0.75
CA CYS A 20 10.55 -8.21 -0.16
C CYS A 20 10.73 -6.74 0.24
N PHE A 21 9.62 -6.03 0.48
CA PHE A 21 9.64 -4.61 0.82
C PHE A 21 10.37 -4.35 2.14
N ASN A 22 10.15 -5.17 3.17
CA ASN A 22 10.78 -4.97 4.48
C ASN A 22 12.30 -5.13 4.42
N ASP A 23 12.79 -6.10 3.64
CA ASP A 23 14.22 -6.30 3.42
C ASP A 23 14.83 -5.11 2.65
N TRP A 24 14.22 -4.75 1.52
CA TRP A 24 14.64 -3.59 0.72
C TRP A 24 14.61 -2.29 1.52
N TYR A 25 13.54 -2.05 2.28
CA TYR A 25 13.37 -0.82 3.06
C TYR A 25 14.48 -0.68 4.11
N THR A 26 14.83 -1.77 4.78
CA THR A 26 15.85 -1.79 5.83
C THR A 26 17.27 -1.70 5.26
N ASN A 27 17.58 -2.51 4.25
CA ASN A 27 18.95 -2.74 3.80
C ASN A 27 19.39 -1.81 2.66
N GLN A 28 18.44 -1.28 1.90
CA GLN A 28 18.68 -0.45 0.71
C GLN A 28 18.22 0.99 0.95
N PHE A 29 16.93 1.20 1.26
CA PHE A 29 16.35 2.53 1.36
C PHE A 29 16.85 3.30 2.58
N LEU A 30 16.70 2.76 3.80
CA LEU A 30 17.17 3.42 5.02
C LEU A 30 18.70 3.52 5.09
N ALA A 31 19.41 2.60 4.42
CA ALA A 31 20.86 2.66 4.29
C ALA A 31 21.35 3.68 3.24
N GLY A 32 20.43 4.33 2.50
CA GLY A 32 20.75 5.32 1.48
C GLY A 32 21.43 4.77 0.23
N LYS A 33 21.33 3.46 -0.03
CA LYS A 33 22.05 2.79 -1.13
C LYS A 33 21.26 2.83 -2.45
N SER A 34 19.94 2.69 -2.37
CA SER A 34 19.08 2.60 -3.56
C SER A 34 17.69 3.15 -3.26
N ASN A 35 17.11 3.80 -4.26
CA ASN A 35 15.72 4.24 -4.31
C ASN A 35 14.89 3.48 -5.37
N LEU A 36 15.49 2.51 -6.05
CA LEU A 36 14.82 1.69 -7.05
C LEU A 36 13.97 0.63 -6.36
N ASN A 37 12.71 0.51 -6.77
CA ASN A 37 11.79 -0.48 -6.23
C ASN A 37 12.07 -1.86 -6.85
N GLU A 38 12.81 -2.70 -6.14
CA GLU A 38 13.16 -4.06 -6.57
C GLU A 38 11.97 -5.03 -6.44
N CYS A 39 10.89 -4.62 -5.76
CA CYS A 39 9.71 -5.44 -5.47
C CYS A 39 8.49 -5.05 -6.33
N GLU A 40 8.69 -4.33 -7.44
CA GLU A 40 7.61 -3.75 -8.25
C GLU A 40 6.67 -4.81 -8.83
N ASP A 41 7.19 -5.93 -9.35
CA ASP A 41 6.37 -6.99 -9.93
C ASP A 41 5.43 -7.62 -8.88
N LEU A 42 5.96 -7.93 -7.69
CA LEU A 42 5.18 -8.43 -6.55
C LEU A 42 4.11 -7.42 -6.11
N PHE A 43 4.45 -6.13 -6.16
CA PHE A 43 3.52 -5.07 -5.82
C PHE A 43 2.37 -4.96 -6.81
N ILE A 44 2.64 -5.08 -8.11
CA ILE A 44 1.62 -5.00 -9.16
C ILE A 44 0.56 -6.09 -8.95
N ASP A 45 1.00 -7.33 -8.72
CA ASP A 45 0.10 -8.47 -8.50
C ASP A 45 -0.75 -8.30 -7.24
N TYR A 46 -0.11 -7.92 -6.12
CA TYR A 46 -0.81 -7.65 -4.86
C TYR A 46 -1.82 -6.49 -5.01
N LYS A 47 -1.40 -5.38 -5.65
CA LYS A 47 -2.22 -4.19 -5.86
C LYS A 47 -3.44 -4.51 -6.70
N ALA A 48 -3.29 -5.25 -7.80
CA ALA A 48 -4.40 -5.64 -8.65
C ALA A 48 -5.46 -6.43 -7.86
N CYS A 49 -5.02 -7.37 -7.03
CA CYS A 49 -5.88 -8.17 -6.16
C CYS A 49 -6.67 -7.28 -5.16
N VAL A 50 -5.98 -6.37 -4.47
CA VAL A 50 -6.62 -5.47 -3.51
C VAL A 50 -7.56 -4.49 -4.18
N GLN A 51 -7.18 -3.90 -5.32
CA GLN A 51 -8.03 -2.95 -6.06
C GLN A 51 -9.37 -3.58 -6.46
N LYS A 52 -9.36 -4.84 -6.90
CA LYS A 52 -10.58 -5.59 -7.18
C LYS A 52 -11.45 -5.74 -5.93
N ALA A 53 -10.87 -6.18 -4.82
CA ALA A 53 -11.61 -6.34 -3.56
C ALA A 53 -12.16 -5.01 -3.01
N MET A 54 -11.45 -3.90 -3.20
CA MET A 54 -11.91 -2.58 -2.81
C MET A 54 -13.10 -2.09 -3.66
N ALA A 55 -13.11 -2.43 -4.95
CA ALA A 55 -14.23 -2.13 -5.84
C ALA A 55 -15.51 -2.85 -5.40
N GLU A 56 -15.40 -4.15 -5.10
CA GLU A 56 -16.53 -4.98 -4.64
C GLU A 56 -17.11 -4.48 -3.31
N LYS A 57 -16.26 -3.94 -2.42
CA LYS A 57 -16.67 -3.38 -1.13
C LYS A 57 -17.15 -1.93 -1.20
N GLN A 58 -17.18 -1.31 -2.37
CA GLN A 58 -17.64 0.07 -2.60
C GLN A 58 -16.89 1.14 -1.78
N ILE A 59 -15.67 0.84 -1.30
CA ILE A 59 -14.85 1.79 -0.54
C ILE A 59 -13.96 2.66 -1.42
N LEU A 60 -13.80 2.31 -2.71
CA LEU A 60 -12.97 3.05 -3.65
C LEU A 60 -13.29 4.56 -3.71
N PRO A 61 -14.56 5.01 -3.78
CA PRO A 61 -14.85 6.45 -3.84
C PRO A 61 -14.36 7.21 -2.60
N LEU A 62 -14.53 6.62 -1.42
CA LEU A 62 -14.08 7.21 -0.15
C LEU A 62 -12.55 7.25 -0.07
N LEU A 63 -11.90 6.16 -0.50
CA LEU A 63 -10.44 6.10 -0.55
C LEU A 63 -9.88 7.14 -1.53
N GLU A 64 -10.44 7.27 -2.72
CA GLU A 64 -9.97 8.24 -3.72
C GLU A 64 -10.23 9.69 -3.29
N GLN A 65 -11.30 9.95 -2.55
CA GLN A 65 -11.49 11.24 -1.91
C GLN A 65 -10.36 11.52 -0.91
N ALA A 66 -10.11 10.60 0.03
CA ALA A 66 -9.07 10.74 1.04
C ALA A 66 -7.66 10.87 0.44
N ARG A 67 -7.37 10.18 -0.67
CA ARG A 67 -6.08 10.24 -1.37
C ARG A 67 -5.81 11.59 -2.05
N ARG A 68 -6.84 12.39 -2.33
CA ARG A 68 -6.68 13.75 -2.87
C ARG A 68 -6.37 14.77 -1.78
N GLU A 69 -6.64 14.44 -0.52
CA GLU A 69 -6.33 15.30 0.60
C GLU A 69 -4.82 15.29 0.85
N ALA A 70 -4.26 16.46 1.16
CA ALA A 70 -2.83 16.63 1.49
C ALA A 70 -2.71 17.02 2.97
N PRO A 71 -2.92 16.08 3.92
CA PRO A 71 -3.11 16.40 5.33
C PRO A 71 -1.89 17.07 5.96
N PHE A 72 -0.69 16.86 5.42
CA PHE A 72 0.54 17.42 5.95
C PHE A 72 0.79 18.88 5.55
N GLU A 73 0.14 19.40 4.50
CA GLU A 73 0.24 20.83 4.10
C GLU A 73 -0.33 21.75 5.18
N ASP A 74 -1.33 21.27 5.92
CA ASP A 74 -1.92 21.99 7.05
C ASP A 74 -1.32 21.58 8.42
N GLY A 75 -0.17 20.90 8.42
CA GLY A 75 0.51 20.42 9.62
C GLY A 75 -0.15 19.18 10.25
N GLY A 76 -0.78 18.31 9.45
CA GLY A 76 -1.43 17.09 9.92
C GLY A 76 -2.77 17.32 10.63
N ARG A 77 -3.30 18.54 10.60
CA ARG A 77 -4.57 18.89 11.22
C ARG A 77 -5.72 18.43 10.33
N TRP A 78 -6.57 17.55 10.87
CA TRP A 78 -7.84 17.21 10.26
C TRP A 78 -8.71 18.48 10.18
N LYS A 79 -9.02 18.93 8.96
CA LYS A 79 -10.01 19.98 8.74
C LYS A 79 -11.38 19.38 8.93
N SER A 80 -11.82 19.27 10.19
CA SER A 80 -13.26 19.14 10.48
C SER A 80 -13.96 20.30 9.78
N LYS A 81 -15.00 19.97 9.01
CA LYS A 81 -16.00 20.97 8.63
C LYS A 81 -16.61 21.60 9.86
#